data_AF-A0A956EUY3-F1
#
_entry.id   AF-A0A956EUY3-F1
#
_cell.length_a   1.000
_cell.length_b   1.000
_cell.length_c   1.000
_cell.angle_alpha   90.00
_cell.angle_beta   90.00
_cell.angle_gamma   90.00
#
_symmetry.space_group_name_H-M   'P 1'
#
loop_
_entity.id
_entity.type
_entity.pdbx_description
1 polymer ?
#
loop_
_entity_poly.entity_id
_entity_poly.type
_entity_poly.pdbx_seq_one_letter_code
_entity_poly.pdbx_strand_id
1 'polypeptide(L)'
;MKKLKLNAEWTALMDSYRDDHQNETNQFCHTIGIPMIAASFPVGATVVGLPLAASMFTVGWGFQFVGHYFEGKPPSFVSDKRSLVIGLLWWAKKVGIDVVEETRPENDTTEAPRYESAASAAE
;
A
#
# COMPACT_ATOMS: atom_id res chain seq x y z
N MET A 1 22.97 4.62 -5.07
CA MET A 1 21.98 4.77 -3.98
C MET A 1 21.77 3.42 -3.33
N LYS A 2 21.42 3.35 -2.04
CA LYS A 2 21.14 2.08 -1.37
C LYS A 2 19.79 1.55 -1.86
N LYS A 3 19.78 0.31 -2.39
CA LYS A 3 18.56 -0.40 -2.80
C LYS A 3 17.86 -0.95 -1.55
N LEU A 4 16.56 -0.74 -1.42
CA LEU A 4 15.75 -1.38 -0.39
C LEU A 4 15.35 -2.76 -0.89
N LYS A 5 16.05 -3.81 -0.45
CA LYS A 5 15.71 -5.19 -0.83
C LYS A 5 14.62 -5.74 0.10
N LEU A 6 13.48 -6.12 -0.46
CA LEU A 6 12.44 -6.88 0.24
C LEU A 6 12.86 -8.35 0.29
N ASN A 7 12.64 -9.02 1.43
CA ASN A 7 12.81 -10.47 1.51
C ASN A 7 11.60 -11.19 0.87
N ALA A 8 11.63 -12.51 0.83
CA ALA A 8 10.55 -13.33 0.29
C ALA A 8 9.16 -13.01 0.91
N GLU A 9 9.09 -12.77 2.22
CA GLU A 9 7.84 -12.45 2.92
C GLU A 9 7.24 -11.12 2.45
N TRP A 10 8.00 -10.03 2.49
CA TRP A 10 7.53 -8.72 2.06
C TRP A 10 7.28 -8.64 0.55
N THR A 11 8.01 -9.43 -0.23
CA THR A 11 7.75 -9.57 -1.67
C THR A 11 6.39 -10.25 -1.91
N ALA A 12 6.09 -11.34 -1.20
CA ALA A 12 4.79 -12.01 -1.31
C ALA A 12 3.63 -11.10 -0.89
N LEU A 13 3.83 -10.25 0.11
CA LEU A 13 2.81 -9.27 0.53
C LEU A 13 2.62 -8.15 -0.51
N MET A 14 3.70 -7.71 -1.16
CA MET A 14 3.63 -6.78 -2.30
C MET A 14 2.85 -7.38 -3.48
N ASP A 15 3.02 -8.68 -3.76
CA ASP A 15 2.28 -9.37 -4.81
C ASP A 15 0.78 -9.46 -4.49
N SER A 16 0.43 -9.91 -3.28
CA SER A 16 -0.97 -9.92 -2.81
C SER A 16 -1.61 -8.52 -2.84
N TYR A 17 -0.86 -7.50 -2.42
CA TYR A 17 -1.30 -6.10 -2.51
C TYR A 17 -1.60 -5.69 -3.95
N ARG A 18 -0.76 -6.07 -4.91
CA ARG A 18 -1.03 -5.79 -6.34
C ARG A 18 -2.28 -6.50 -6.81
N ASP A 19 -2.48 -7.76 -6.45
CA ASP A 19 -3.66 -8.54 -6.85
C ASP A 19 -4.97 -7.91 -6.36
N ASP A 20 -4.94 -7.23 -5.21
CA ASP A 20 -6.07 -6.48 -4.67
C ASP A 20 -6.31 -5.12 -5.35
N HIS A 21 -5.34 -4.60 -6.13
CA HIS A 21 -5.39 -3.25 -6.71
C HIS A 21 -5.08 -3.28 -8.22
N GLN A 22 -5.95 -3.91 -9.01
CA GLN A 22 -5.76 -4.05 -10.45
C GLN A 22 -6.40 -2.89 -11.24
N ASN A 23 -7.45 -2.28 -10.72
CA ASN A 23 -8.17 -1.20 -11.42
C ASN A 23 -7.33 0.10 -11.47
N GLU A 24 -7.26 0.72 -12.64
CA GLU A 24 -6.50 1.97 -12.85
C GLU A 24 -7.02 3.13 -11.99
N THR A 25 -8.34 3.21 -11.78
CA THR A 25 -8.99 4.23 -10.93
C THR A 25 -8.55 4.03 -9.48
N ASN A 26 -8.52 2.78 -9.02
CA ASN A 26 -8.05 2.43 -7.69
C ASN A 26 -6.57 2.83 -7.52
N GLN A 27 -5.70 2.41 -8.45
CA GLN A 27 -4.29 2.78 -8.42
C GLN A 27 -4.07 4.29 -8.49
N PHE A 28 -4.86 5.03 -9.26
CA PHE A 28 -4.79 6.49 -9.34
C PHE A 28 -5.16 7.14 -8.00
N CYS A 29 -6.31 6.75 -7.44
CA CYS A 29 -6.76 7.19 -6.12
C CYS A 29 -5.70 6.91 -5.05
N HIS A 30 -5.07 5.74 -5.05
CA HIS A 30 -3.99 5.38 -4.14
C HIS A 30 -2.72 6.22 -4.38
N THR A 31 -2.38 6.50 -5.64
CA THR A 31 -1.22 7.34 -5.99
C THR A 31 -1.33 8.75 -5.41
N ILE A 32 -2.56 9.27 -5.25
CA ILE A 32 -2.85 10.55 -4.60
C ILE A 32 -3.00 10.38 -3.08
N GLY A 33 -3.78 9.40 -2.64
CA GLY A 33 -4.13 9.21 -1.23
C GLY A 33 -2.95 8.85 -0.34
N ILE A 34 -2.05 7.97 -0.80
CA ILE A 34 -0.89 7.50 -0.04
C ILE A 34 0.04 8.66 0.36
N PRO A 35 0.52 9.51 -0.57
CA PRO A 35 1.38 10.63 -0.18
C PRO A 35 0.67 11.67 0.67
N MET A 36 -0.64 11.89 0.49
CA MET A 36 -1.40 12.80 1.35
C MET A 36 -1.43 12.32 2.81
N ILE A 37 -1.69 11.03 3.02
CA ILE A 37 -1.66 10.41 4.35
C ILE A 37 -0.23 10.42 4.90
N ALA A 38 0.77 10.04 4.11
CA ALA A 38 2.15 10.01 4.58
C ALA A 38 2.66 11.42 4.98
N ALA A 39 2.33 12.44 4.19
CA ALA A 39 2.73 13.82 4.44
C ALA A 39 1.95 14.48 5.59
N SER A 40 0.76 13.99 5.95
CA SER A 40 0.00 14.58 7.07
C SER A 40 0.71 14.41 8.41
N PHE A 41 1.50 13.34 8.60
CA PHE A 41 2.25 13.10 9.84
C PHE A 41 3.31 14.17 10.14
N PRO A 42 4.28 14.46 9.24
CA PRO A 42 5.26 15.51 9.49
C PRO A 42 4.62 16.91 9.52
N VAL A 43 3.56 17.16 8.75
CA VAL A 43 2.80 18.43 8.82
C VAL A 43 2.15 18.60 10.19
N GLY A 44 1.50 17.55 10.70
CA GLY A 44 0.80 17.57 11.99
C GLY A 44 1.75 17.65 13.19
N ALA A 45 3.00 17.20 13.03
CA ALA A 45 4.04 17.37 14.03
C ALA A 45 4.46 18.84 14.24
N THR A 46 4.01 19.76 13.38
CA THR A 46 4.21 21.20 13.57
C THR A 46 3.07 21.82 14.39
N VAL A 47 3.38 22.77 15.27
CA VAL A 47 2.41 23.40 16.19
C VAL A 47 1.22 24.05 15.47
N VAL A 48 1.43 24.54 14.24
CA VAL A 48 0.41 25.23 13.43
C VAL A 48 -0.25 24.29 12.39
N GLY A 49 0.35 23.13 12.13
CA GLY A 49 -0.03 22.26 11.01
C GLY A 49 -1.17 21.28 11.31
N LEU A 50 -1.64 21.15 12.56
CA LEU A 50 -2.66 20.17 12.92
C LEU A 50 -3.96 20.27 12.10
N PRO A 51 -4.57 21.46 11.86
CA PRO A 51 -5.76 21.55 11.03
C PRO A 51 -5.52 21.08 9.59
N LEU A 52 -4.38 21.48 9.00
CA LEU A 52 -4.01 21.08 7.65
C LEU A 52 -3.73 19.57 7.57
N ALA A 53 -3.02 19.02 8.54
CA ALA A 53 -2.73 17.59 8.64
C ALA A 53 -4.02 16.77 8.75
N ALA A 54 -4.97 17.20 9.58
CA ALA A 54 -6.27 16.55 9.70
C ALA A 54 -7.01 16.53 8.35
N SER A 55 -7.05 17.67 7.63
CA SER A 55 -7.65 17.72 6.29
C SER A 55 -6.94 16.80 5.29
N MET A 56 -5.60 16.81 5.26
CA MET A 56 -4.81 15.93 4.38
C MET A 56 -5.06 14.45 4.68
N PHE A 57 -5.10 14.08 5.96
CA PHE A 57 -5.35 12.71 6.40
C PHE A 57 -6.75 12.25 5.98
N THR A 58 -7.78 13.05 6.27
CA THR A 58 -9.17 12.71 5.93
C THR A 58 -9.39 12.64 4.42
N VAL A 59 -8.90 13.62 3.65
CA VAL A 59 -9.05 13.61 2.18
C VAL A 59 -8.24 12.46 1.56
N GLY A 60 -7.03 12.21 2.08
CA GLY A 60 -6.19 11.10 1.64
C GLY A 60 -6.89 9.76 1.79
N TRP A 61 -7.51 9.50 2.95
CA TRP A 61 -8.34 8.31 3.16
C TRP A 61 -9.58 8.28 2.27
N GLY A 62 -10.21 9.43 2.03
CA GLY A 62 -11.31 9.55 1.08
C GLY A 62 -10.94 9.03 -0.31
N PHE A 63 -9.78 9.42 -0.84
CA PHE A 63 -9.29 8.87 -2.10
C PHE A 63 -9.10 7.35 -2.06
N GLN A 64 -8.48 6.81 -1.01
CA GLN A 64 -8.25 5.36 -0.86
C GLN A 64 -9.58 4.58 -0.92
N PHE A 65 -10.56 4.99 -0.12
CA PHE A 65 -11.85 4.31 -0.06
C PHE A 65 -12.66 4.44 -1.35
N VAL A 66 -12.59 5.60 -2.02
CA VAL A 66 -13.21 5.76 -3.34
C VAL A 66 -12.57 4.82 -4.37
N GLY A 67 -11.24 4.65 -4.34
CA GLY A 67 -10.54 3.68 -5.19
C GLY A 67 -11.05 2.25 -4.99
N HIS A 68 -11.12 1.81 -3.72
CA HIS A 68 -11.65 0.49 -3.37
C HIS A 68 -13.14 0.31 -3.70
N TYR A 69 -13.94 1.37 -3.61
CA TYR A 69 -15.33 1.32 -4.04
C TYR A 69 -15.46 0.98 -5.53
N PHE A 70 -14.57 1.49 -6.38
CA PHE A 70 -14.53 1.15 -7.81
C PHE A 70 -13.88 -0.20 -8.11
N GLU A 71 -12.89 -0.64 -7.31
CA GLU A 71 -12.29 -1.97 -7.43
C GLU A 71 -13.30 -3.08 -7.05
N GLY A 72 -14.20 -2.81 -6.10
CA GLY A 72 -15.13 -3.80 -5.56
C GLY A 72 -14.50 -4.81 -4.59
N LYS A 73 -13.18 -4.70 -4.34
CA LYS A 73 -12.45 -5.49 -3.34
C LYS A 73 -12.26 -4.68 -2.06
N PRO A 74 -12.32 -5.32 -0.88
CA PRO A 74 -12.07 -4.64 0.38
C PRO A 74 -10.60 -4.18 0.48
N PRO A 75 -10.29 -3.21 1.35
CA PRO A 75 -8.92 -2.77 1.55
C PRO A 75 -8.01 -3.87 2.14
N SER A 76 -6.82 -4.11 1.56
CA SER A 76 -5.90 -5.16 1.99
C SER A 76 -5.41 -5.06 3.44
N PHE A 77 -5.53 -3.89 4.07
CA PHE A 77 -5.17 -3.73 5.48
C PHE A 77 -6.19 -4.38 6.45
N VAL A 78 -7.38 -4.73 5.95
CA VAL A 78 -8.38 -5.48 6.72
C VAL A 78 -7.88 -6.89 7.01
N SER A 79 -7.29 -7.54 6.00
CA SER A 79 -6.67 -8.88 6.16
C SER A 79 -5.31 -8.80 6.85
N ASP A 80 -4.44 -7.86 6.43
CA ASP A 80 -3.12 -7.69 7.03
C ASP A 80 -2.72 -6.22 7.13
N LYS A 81 -2.59 -5.70 8.36
CA LYS A 81 -2.21 -4.30 8.63
C LYS A 81 -0.85 -3.91 8.03
N ARG A 82 0.05 -4.86 7.77
CA ARG A 82 1.33 -4.62 7.09
C ARG A 82 1.13 -4.11 5.66
N SER A 83 -0.04 -4.36 5.06
CA SER A 83 -0.44 -3.82 3.76
C SER A 83 -0.44 -2.28 3.72
N LEU A 84 -0.57 -1.60 4.86
CA LEU A 84 -0.40 -0.13 4.94
C LEU A 84 1.04 0.29 4.62
N VAL A 85 2.03 -0.47 5.10
CA VAL A 85 3.45 -0.24 4.83
C VAL A 85 3.77 -0.62 3.39
N ILE A 86 3.23 -1.74 2.91
CA ILE A 86 3.37 -2.15 1.51
C ILE A 86 2.79 -1.11 0.55
N GLY A 87 1.63 -0.53 0.85
CA GLY A 87 1.06 0.56 0.06
C GLY A 87 2.04 1.73 -0.06
N LEU A 88 2.66 2.14 1.04
CA LEU A 88 3.70 3.18 1.03
C LEU A 88 4.93 2.78 0.19
N LEU A 89 5.37 1.51 0.27
CA LEU A 89 6.48 0.98 -0.52
C LEU A 89 6.13 0.88 -2.01
N TRP A 90 4.90 0.54 -2.35
CA TRP A 90 4.39 0.53 -3.72
C TRP A 90 4.43 1.93 -4.31
N TRP A 91 3.94 2.93 -3.56
CA TRP A 91 4.01 4.33 -3.98
C TRP A 91 5.46 4.82 -4.10
N ALA A 92 6.31 4.48 -3.13
CA ALA A 92 7.74 4.80 -3.15
C ALA A 92 8.42 4.25 -4.42
N LYS A 93 8.18 2.98 -4.76
CA LYS A 93 8.66 2.35 -6.00
C LYS A 93 8.15 3.10 -7.23
N LYS A 94 6.87 3.48 -7.25
CA LYS A 94 6.23 4.21 -8.35
C LYS A 94 6.83 5.59 -8.60
N VAL A 95 7.30 6.28 -7.55
CA VAL A 95 7.96 7.60 -7.66
C VAL A 95 9.49 7.51 -7.87
N GLY A 96 10.03 6.31 -8.06
CA GLY A 96 11.42 6.08 -8.44
C GLY A 96 12.39 5.73 -7.30
N ILE A 97 11.88 5.35 -6.12
CA ILE A 97 12.72 4.78 -5.06
C ILE A 97 13.05 3.32 -5.42
N ASP A 98 14.33 2.94 -5.33
CA ASP A 98 14.84 1.60 -5.65
C ASP A 98 14.36 0.53 -4.63
N VAL A 99 13.09 0.15 -4.68
CA VAL A 99 12.52 -1.00 -3.96
C VAL A 99 12.67 -2.24 -4.82
N VAL A 100 13.58 -3.13 -4.42
CA VAL A 100 13.90 -4.36 -5.12
C VAL A 100 13.24 -5.53 -4.42
N GLU A 101 12.41 -6.25 -5.16
CA GLU A 101 11.77 -7.47 -4.70
C GLU A 101 12.68 -8.67 -4.96
N GLU A 102 12.68 -9.60 -4.02
CA GLU A 102 13.40 -10.86 -4.19
C GLU A 102 12.66 -11.74 -5.19
N THR A 103 13.32 -12.14 -6.27
CA THR A 103 12.73 -13.05 -7.25
C THR A 103 12.49 -14.40 -6.59
N ARG A 104 11.23 -14.73 -6.32
CA ARG A 104 10.84 -16.06 -5.82
C ARG A 104 11.16 -17.12 -6.88
N PRO A 105 11.79 -18.25 -6.54
CA PRO A 105 11.87 -19.40 -7.43
C PRO A 105 10.47 -20.02 -7.62
N GLU A 106 10.05 -20.26 -8.87
CA GLU A 106 8.72 -20.76 -9.22
C GLU A 106 8.33 -22.08 -8.50
N ASN A 107 9.31 -22.86 -8.06
CA ASN A 107 9.13 -24.18 -7.44
C ASN A 107 9.52 -24.28 -5.95
N ASP A 108 9.73 -23.17 -5.25
CA ASP A 108 10.04 -23.21 -3.81
C ASP A 108 8.76 -23.07 -2.96
N THR A 109 8.29 -24.18 -2.41
CA THR A 109 7.11 -24.24 -1.52
C THR A 109 7.45 -23.92 -0.06
N THR A 110 8.72 -23.62 0.24
CA THR A 110 9.25 -23.67 1.63
C THR A 110 9.45 -22.31 2.30
N GLU A 111 9.38 -21.16 1.61
CA GLU A 111 10.01 -19.95 2.17
C GLU A 111 9.13 -18.74 2.53
N ALA A 112 7.91 -18.57 2.01
CA ALA A 112 7.06 -17.43 2.42
C ALA A 112 5.57 -17.72 2.29
N PRO A 113 4.74 -17.31 3.27
CA PRO A 113 3.31 -17.53 3.22
C PRO A 113 2.71 -16.86 1.97
N ARG A 114 1.75 -17.53 1.33
CA ARG A 114 0.87 -16.89 0.37
C ARG A 114 -0.15 -16.10 1.18
N TYR A 115 -0.06 -14.77 1.13
CA TYR A 115 -1.09 -13.94 1.73
C TYR A 115 -2.39 -14.09 0.95
N GLU A 116 -3.47 -14.33 1.67
CA GLU A 116 -4.79 -14.25 1.07
C GLU A 116 -5.08 -12.84 0.60
N SER A 117 -5.75 -12.75 -0.54
CA SER A 117 -6.25 -11.48 -1.03
C SER A 117 -7.30 -10.96 -0.05
N ALA A 118 -7.46 -9.65 0.00
CA ALA A 118 -8.52 -9.05 0.83
C ALA A 118 -9.90 -9.61 0.46
N ALA A 119 -10.09 -9.94 -0.82
CA ALA A 119 -11.35 -10.45 -1.34
C ALA A 119 -11.69 -11.85 -0.83
N SER A 120 -10.73 -12.78 -0.71
CA SER A 120 -11.02 -14.14 -0.25
C SER A 120 -11.35 -14.21 1.25
N ALA A 121 -10.78 -13.30 2.04
CA ALA A 121 -11.07 -13.20 3.48
C ALA A 121 -12.46 -12.62 3.80
N ALA A 122 -13.17 -12.10 2.79
CA ALA A 122 -14.49 -11.48 2.94
C ALA A 122 -15.66 -12.40 2.53
N GLU A 123 -15.38 -13.59 2.02
CA GLU A 123 -16.34 -14.67 1.70
C GLU A 123 -16.56 -15.61 2.91
#